data_AF-A0A924G5G7-F1
#
_entry.id   AF-A0A924G5G7-F1
#
_cell.length_a   1.000
_cell.length_b   1.000
_cell.length_c   1.000
_cell.angle_alpha   90.00
_cell.angle_beta   90.00
_cell.angle_gamma   90.00
#
_symmetry.space_group_name_H-M   'P 1'
#
loop_
_entity.id
_entity.type
_entity.pdbx_description
1 polymer ?
#
loop_
_entity_poly.entity_id
_entity_poly.type
_entity_poly.pdbx_seq_one_letter_code
_entity_poly.pdbx_strand_id
1 'polypeptide(L)'
;MAKEVVLSGIRPTGFLHLGNYFGAMRNYVRMQNEYDCYFFVANWHALTTHPDTKELQGAVHRVLAENIACGLDPEKVALYVQSDVPEIAELYLYLNMLAYKGELEKTVTFKEKVRLNPDNVNAGLLTYPVLQAADILIHRAVKVPVGKDQEQHLEMARNFAQRFNHRYGNVFPEPQAFNYGGELTKILSLDGNGKMSKSENQLATLYLADEDE
;
A
#
# COMPACT_ATOMS: atom_id res chain seq x y z
N MET A 1 -10.43 -13.38 22.56
CA MET A 1 -9.27 -12.49 22.45
C MET A 1 -9.54 -11.52 21.32
N ALA A 2 -9.20 -10.24 21.47
CA ALA A 2 -9.30 -9.31 20.35
C ALA A 2 -8.38 -9.78 19.22
N LYS A 3 -8.86 -9.70 17.97
CA LYS A 3 -8.03 -10.05 16.82
C LYS A 3 -6.95 -8.97 16.64
N GLU A 4 -5.80 -9.36 16.12
CA GLU A 4 -4.76 -8.40 15.76
C GLU A 4 -5.19 -7.60 14.52
N VAL A 5 -4.79 -6.33 14.45
CA VAL A 5 -5.11 -5.44 13.35
C VAL A 5 -4.11 -5.61 12.20
N VAL A 6 -4.64 -5.87 11.01
CA VAL A 6 -3.89 -5.93 9.75
C VAL A 6 -4.28 -4.76 8.86
N LEU A 7 -3.31 -4.09 8.24
CA LEU A 7 -3.55 -3.04 7.26
C LEU A 7 -2.80 -3.28 5.95
N SER A 8 -3.48 -3.15 4.82
CA SER A 8 -2.85 -3.14 3.49
C SER A 8 -3.43 -2.05 2.58
N GLY A 9 -2.53 -1.34 1.89
CA GLY A 9 -2.88 -0.28 0.95
C GLY A 9 -2.65 -0.70 -0.50
N ILE A 10 -3.58 -0.35 -1.38
CA ILE A 10 -3.55 -0.70 -2.79
C ILE A 10 -3.60 0.59 -3.60
N ARG A 11 -2.62 0.81 -4.48
CA ARG A 11 -2.66 1.97 -5.38
C ARG A 11 -3.70 1.74 -6.49
N PRO A 12 -4.49 2.76 -6.88
CA PRO A 12 -5.44 2.68 -7.98
C PRO A 12 -4.75 2.73 -9.35
N THR A 13 -3.89 1.73 -9.65
CA THR A 13 -3.10 1.69 -10.90
C THR A 13 -3.28 0.37 -11.64
N GLY A 14 -3.61 0.47 -12.94
CA GLY A 14 -3.82 -0.67 -13.84
C GLY A 14 -4.91 -1.64 -13.38
N PHE A 15 -5.03 -2.77 -14.07
CA PHE A 15 -5.95 -3.86 -13.74
C PHE A 15 -5.23 -4.89 -12.86
N LEU A 16 -5.97 -5.60 -11.99
CA LEU A 16 -5.43 -6.77 -11.30
C LEU A 16 -5.08 -7.88 -12.31
N HIS A 17 -3.93 -8.51 -12.12
CA HIS A 17 -3.48 -9.66 -12.90
C HIS A 17 -3.27 -10.89 -12.02
N LEU A 18 -3.07 -12.07 -12.62
CA LEU A 18 -2.91 -13.33 -11.89
C LEU A 18 -1.80 -13.29 -10.84
N GLY A 19 -0.71 -12.57 -11.13
CA GLY A 19 0.37 -12.32 -10.16
C GLY A 19 -0.10 -11.59 -8.89
N ASN A 20 -1.01 -10.63 -9.00
CA ASN A 20 -1.60 -9.98 -7.82
C ASN A 20 -2.54 -10.93 -7.07
N TYR A 21 -3.31 -11.73 -7.81
CA TYR A 21 -4.28 -12.65 -7.21
C TYR A 21 -3.60 -13.71 -6.33
N PHE A 22 -2.64 -14.45 -6.91
CA PHE A 22 -1.90 -15.50 -6.21
C PHE A 22 -0.86 -14.95 -5.24
N GLY A 23 -0.34 -13.74 -5.49
CA GLY A 23 0.65 -13.11 -4.62
C GLY A 23 0.06 -12.47 -3.36
N ALA A 24 -1.12 -11.85 -3.46
CA ALA A 24 -1.68 -11.02 -2.39
C ALA A 24 -3.17 -11.32 -2.11
N MET A 25 -4.05 -11.29 -3.12
CA MET A 25 -5.49 -11.35 -2.90
C MET A 25 -5.95 -12.60 -2.15
N ARG A 26 -5.44 -13.78 -2.53
CA ARG A 26 -5.75 -15.04 -1.83
C ARG A 26 -5.40 -14.97 -0.35
N ASN A 27 -4.29 -14.29 -0.01
CA ASN A 27 -3.91 -14.09 1.38
C ASN A 27 -4.86 -13.11 2.07
N TYR A 28 -5.27 -12.01 1.43
CA TYR A 28 -6.25 -11.08 2.00
C TYR A 28 -7.60 -11.74 2.32
N VAL A 29 -8.10 -12.59 1.42
CA VAL A 29 -9.34 -13.38 1.62
C VAL A 29 -9.21 -14.38 2.77
N ARG A 30 -8.00 -14.84 3.07
CA ARG A 30 -7.73 -15.62 4.27
C ARG A 30 -7.70 -14.73 5.53
N MET A 31 -6.99 -13.61 5.46
CA MET A 31 -6.80 -12.69 6.60
C MET A 31 -8.12 -12.17 7.16
N GLN A 32 -9.10 -11.85 6.32
CA GLN A 32 -10.41 -11.34 6.77
C GLN A 32 -11.14 -12.25 7.76
N ASN A 33 -10.85 -13.55 7.79
CA ASN A 33 -11.46 -14.46 8.76
C ASN A 33 -10.63 -14.57 10.06
N GLU A 34 -9.33 -14.29 10.00
CA GLU A 34 -8.37 -14.48 11.09
C GLU A 34 -8.05 -13.18 11.86
N TYR A 35 -8.16 -12.02 11.21
CA TYR A 35 -7.71 -10.71 11.71
C TYR A 35 -8.79 -9.62 11.59
N ASP A 36 -8.57 -8.49 12.25
CA ASP A 36 -9.33 -7.26 11.98
C ASP A 36 -8.62 -6.52 10.85
N CYS A 37 -9.20 -6.57 9.65
CA CYS A 37 -8.54 -6.11 8.44
C CYS A 37 -9.03 -4.74 7.98
N TYR A 38 -8.07 -3.88 7.66
CA TYR A 38 -8.26 -2.60 7.00
C TYR A 38 -7.56 -2.64 5.64
N PHE A 39 -8.36 -2.58 4.58
CA PHE A 39 -7.89 -2.52 3.20
C PHE A 39 -8.28 -1.17 2.62
N PHE A 40 -7.34 -0.49 1.96
CA PHE A 40 -7.64 0.84 1.43
C PHE A 40 -7.07 1.10 0.06
N VAL A 41 -7.79 1.93 -0.69
CA VAL A 41 -7.32 2.45 -1.97
C VAL A 41 -6.55 3.73 -1.74
N ALA A 42 -5.24 3.68 -1.97
CA ALA A 42 -4.25 4.71 -1.70
C ALA A 42 -4.25 5.81 -2.78
N ASN A 43 -5.36 6.56 -2.89
CA ASN A 43 -5.53 7.57 -3.95
C ASN A 43 -4.66 8.82 -3.77
N TRP A 44 -4.37 9.28 -2.55
CA TRP A 44 -3.40 10.37 -2.36
C TRP A 44 -1.98 9.96 -2.70
N HIS A 45 -1.58 8.72 -2.38
CA HIS A 45 -0.28 8.19 -2.82
C HIS A 45 -0.14 8.17 -4.34
N ALA A 46 -1.21 7.92 -5.09
CA ALA A 46 -1.18 7.93 -6.56
C ALA A 46 -0.81 9.32 -7.11
N LEU A 47 -1.30 10.39 -6.48
CA LEU A 47 -1.05 11.78 -6.89
C LEU A 47 0.42 12.19 -6.79
N THR A 48 1.23 11.48 -6.00
CA THR A 48 2.67 11.79 -5.87
C THR A 48 3.46 11.53 -7.15
N THR A 49 2.98 10.60 -8.00
CA THR A 49 3.61 10.24 -9.28
C THR A 49 2.71 10.46 -10.49
N HIS A 50 1.38 10.47 -10.32
CA HIS A 50 0.39 10.69 -11.38
C HIS A 50 -0.60 11.79 -10.96
N PRO A 51 -0.29 13.07 -11.24
CA PRO A 51 -1.12 14.19 -10.78
C PRO A 51 -2.43 14.37 -11.58
N ASP A 52 -2.58 13.73 -12.74
CA ASP A 52 -3.83 13.80 -13.51
C ASP A 52 -4.92 12.96 -12.81
N THR A 53 -6.03 13.62 -12.49
CA THR A 53 -7.16 13.04 -11.75
C THR A 53 -8.28 12.53 -12.64
N LYS A 54 -8.23 12.76 -13.97
CA LYS A 54 -9.33 12.42 -14.90
C LYS A 54 -9.79 10.97 -14.79
N GLU A 55 -8.84 10.04 -14.62
CA GLU A 55 -9.12 8.61 -14.51
C GLU A 55 -9.09 8.09 -13.06
N LEU A 56 -8.70 8.91 -12.09
CA LEU A 56 -8.46 8.47 -10.72
C LEU A 56 -9.71 7.89 -10.09
N GLN A 57 -10.85 8.55 -10.24
CA GLN A 57 -12.12 8.07 -9.67
C GLN A 57 -12.53 6.72 -10.29
N GLY A 58 -12.41 6.59 -11.62
CA GLY A 58 -12.69 5.32 -12.30
C GLY A 58 -11.74 4.20 -11.85
N ALA A 59 -10.46 4.51 -11.65
CA ALA A 59 -9.48 3.56 -11.15
C ALA A 59 -9.74 3.14 -9.69
N VAL A 60 -10.19 4.07 -8.84
CA VAL A 60 -10.59 3.76 -7.45
C VAL A 60 -11.77 2.80 -7.44
N HIS A 61 -12.85 3.10 -8.17
CA HIS A 61 -14.02 2.22 -8.24
C HIS A 61 -13.68 0.83 -8.78
N ARG A 62 -12.84 0.78 -9.82
CA ARG A 62 -12.37 -0.49 -10.38
C ARG A 62 -11.60 -1.32 -9.35
N VAL A 63 -10.62 -0.74 -8.66
CA VAL A 63 -9.86 -1.47 -7.65
C VAL A 63 -10.77 -1.98 -6.53
N LEU A 64 -11.74 -1.19 -6.06
CA LEU A 64 -12.72 -1.64 -5.08
C LEU A 64 -13.53 -2.84 -5.61
N ALA A 65 -14.09 -2.72 -6.82
CA ALA A 65 -14.89 -3.77 -7.44
C ALA A 65 -14.08 -5.07 -7.64
N GLU A 66 -12.86 -4.97 -8.16
CA GLU A 66 -11.97 -6.12 -8.37
C GLU A 66 -11.61 -6.81 -7.06
N ASN A 67 -11.35 -6.05 -5.98
CA ASN A 67 -11.04 -6.61 -4.67
C ASN A 67 -12.23 -7.40 -4.08
N ILE A 68 -13.44 -6.85 -4.20
CA ILE A 68 -14.68 -7.51 -3.78
C ILE A 68 -14.93 -8.77 -4.63
N ALA A 69 -14.78 -8.67 -5.95
CA ALA A 69 -14.96 -9.79 -6.88
C ALA A 69 -13.96 -10.93 -6.59
N CYS A 70 -12.75 -10.61 -6.14
CA CYS A 70 -11.75 -11.60 -5.72
C CYS A 70 -12.07 -12.28 -4.38
N GLY A 71 -13.12 -11.87 -3.67
CA GLY A 71 -13.61 -12.52 -2.45
C GLY A 71 -13.36 -11.75 -1.15
N LEU A 72 -12.93 -10.49 -1.21
CA LEU A 72 -13.00 -9.62 -0.03
C LEU A 72 -14.46 -9.30 0.27
N ASP A 73 -14.84 -9.52 1.52
CA ASP A 73 -16.20 -9.34 2.01
C ASP A 73 -16.28 -8.03 2.83
N PRO A 74 -16.94 -6.98 2.32
CA PRO A 74 -17.07 -5.70 3.03
C PRO A 74 -17.78 -5.79 4.38
N GLU A 75 -18.53 -6.86 4.64
CA GLU A 75 -19.15 -7.10 5.95
C GLU A 75 -18.16 -7.67 6.98
N LYS A 76 -16.97 -8.11 6.54
CA LYS A 76 -15.91 -8.67 7.40
C LYS A 76 -14.71 -7.75 7.57
N VAL A 77 -14.51 -6.81 6.65
CA VAL A 77 -13.32 -5.95 6.60
C VAL A 77 -13.71 -4.50 6.38
N ALA A 78 -12.90 -3.57 6.86
CA ALA A 78 -13.00 -2.19 6.46
C ALA A 78 -12.32 -2.01 5.09
N LEU A 79 -13.11 -1.83 4.03
CA LEU A 79 -12.61 -1.48 2.69
C LEU A 79 -12.97 -0.02 2.38
N TYR A 80 -11.98 0.85 2.24
CA TYR A 80 -12.21 2.30 2.13
C TYR A 80 -11.25 3.01 1.15
N VAL A 81 -11.53 4.27 0.83
CA VAL A 81 -10.64 5.12 0.02
C VAL A 81 -9.85 6.03 0.96
N GLN A 82 -8.53 6.16 0.75
CA GLN A 82 -7.64 6.91 1.64
C GLN A 82 -8.14 8.34 1.90
N SER A 83 -8.60 9.04 0.85
CA SER A 83 -9.11 10.40 0.96
C SER A 83 -10.38 10.57 1.78
N ASP A 84 -11.13 9.49 2.01
CA ASP A 84 -12.42 9.54 2.70
C ASP A 84 -12.24 9.50 4.23
N VAL A 85 -11.00 9.35 4.71
CA VAL A 85 -10.63 9.35 6.13
C VAL A 85 -9.74 10.59 6.42
N PRO A 86 -10.34 11.75 6.75
CA PRO A 86 -9.60 12.99 6.94
C PRO A 86 -8.56 12.91 8.08
N GLU A 87 -8.77 12.05 9.06
CA GLU A 87 -7.87 11.80 10.19
C GLU A 87 -6.47 11.33 9.72
N ILE A 88 -6.38 10.71 8.53
CA ILE A 88 -5.09 10.36 7.92
C ILE A 88 -4.29 11.63 7.62
N ALA A 89 -4.93 12.67 7.07
CA ALA A 89 -4.27 13.93 6.78
C ALA A 89 -3.86 14.68 8.07
N GLU A 90 -4.69 14.61 9.11
CA GLU A 90 -4.39 15.19 10.42
C GLU A 90 -3.19 14.50 11.08
N LEU A 91 -3.16 13.16 11.12
CA LEU A 91 -2.03 12.43 11.67
C LEU A 91 -0.76 12.65 10.83
N TYR A 92 -0.90 12.67 9.50
CA TYR A 92 0.19 13.00 8.59
C TYR A 92 0.81 14.38 8.90
N LEU A 93 0.00 15.40 9.21
CA LEU A 93 0.49 16.71 9.65
C LEU A 93 1.37 16.58 10.91
N TYR A 94 0.90 15.86 11.93
CA TYR A 94 1.67 15.68 13.16
C TYR A 94 2.95 14.87 12.96
N LEU A 95 2.90 13.80 12.16
CA LEU A 95 4.07 12.97 11.87
C LEU A 95 5.13 13.73 11.07
N ASN A 96 4.74 14.69 10.22
CA ASN A 96 5.72 15.54 9.52
C ASN A 96 6.56 16.39 10.48
N MET A 97 6.05 16.76 11.66
CA MET A 97 6.84 17.46 12.68
C MET A 97 7.87 16.54 13.38
N LEU A 98 7.82 15.23 13.11
CA LEU A 98 8.77 14.22 13.58
C LEU A 98 9.67 13.68 12.46
N ALA A 99 9.43 14.10 11.21
CA ALA A 99 10.14 13.64 10.03
C ALA A 99 11.29 14.59 9.68
N TYR A 100 12.51 14.07 9.68
CA TYR A 100 13.68 14.85 9.32
C TYR A 100 13.90 14.82 7.80
N LYS A 101 14.09 15.98 7.19
CA LYS A 101 14.36 16.07 5.73
C LYS A 101 15.47 15.10 5.27
N GLY A 102 16.57 15.04 6.02
CA GLY A 102 17.73 14.22 5.66
C GLY A 102 17.52 12.70 5.74
N GLU A 103 16.54 12.19 6.49
CA GLU A 103 16.18 10.76 6.42
C GLU A 103 15.28 10.48 5.21
N LEU A 104 14.35 11.38 4.90
CA LEU A 104 13.44 11.23 3.75
C LEU A 104 14.21 11.25 2.41
N GLU A 105 15.19 12.15 2.27
CA GLU A 105 16.04 12.23 1.08
C GLU A 105 16.95 11.02 0.89
N LYS A 106 17.16 10.21 1.95
CA LYS A 106 18.00 9.00 1.89
C LYS A 106 17.23 7.77 1.44
N THR A 107 15.89 7.80 1.45
CA THR A 107 15.04 6.69 1.01
C THR A 107 15.38 6.28 -0.42
N VAL A 108 15.56 4.97 -0.66
CA VAL A 108 16.03 4.45 -1.95
C VAL A 108 15.00 4.74 -3.04
N THR A 109 13.73 4.44 -2.75
CA THR A 109 12.59 4.66 -3.64
C THR A 109 12.41 6.13 -4.04
N PHE A 110 12.72 7.08 -3.15
CA PHE A 110 12.72 8.51 -3.47
C PHE A 110 13.79 8.83 -4.51
N LYS A 111 15.03 8.39 -4.27
CA LYS A 111 16.15 8.62 -5.21
C LYS A 111 15.89 8.00 -6.58
N GLU A 112 15.31 6.80 -6.61
CA GLU A 112 14.93 6.13 -7.86
C GLU A 112 13.86 6.92 -8.63
N LYS A 113 12.79 7.33 -7.96
CA LYS A 113 11.71 8.12 -8.59
C LYS A 113 12.20 9.48 -9.09
N VAL A 114 13.09 10.14 -8.36
CA VAL A 114 13.74 11.39 -8.80
C VAL A 114 14.60 11.17 -10.05
N ARG A 115 15.34 10.05 -10.14
CA ARG A 115 16.13 9.73 -11.33
C ARG A 115 15.26 9.46 -12.55
N LEU A 116 14.11 8.80 -12.36
CA LEU A 116 13.19 8.47 -13.44
C LEU A 116 12.36 9.69 -13.89
N ASN A 117 12.03 10.60 -12.98
CA ASN A 117 11.22 11.80 -13.25
C ASN A 117 11.84 13.05 -12.63
N PRO A 118 12.99 13.54 -13.13
CA PRO A 118 13.72 14.64 -12.53
C PRO A 118 12.96 15.97 -12.53
N ASP A 119 12.01 16.15 -13.46
CA ASP A 119 11.22 17.38 -13.58
C ASP A 119 9.99 17.42 -12.63
N ASN A 120 9.69 16.32 -11.92
CA ASN A 120 8.54 16.23 -11.02
C ASN A 120 8.96 15.75 -9.61
N VAL A 121 9.87 16.50 -8.98
CA VAL A 121 10.27 16.28 -7.58
C VAL A 121 9.44 17.16 -6.66
N ASN A 122 8.24 16.71 -6.33
CA ASN A 122 7.32 17.43 -5.45
C ASN A 122 7.48 17.01 -3.98
N ALA A 123 6.98 17.84 -3.05
CA ALA A 123 7.05 17.56 -1.62
C ALA A 123 6.32 16.26 -1.24
N GLY A 124 5.19 15.95 -1.89
CA GLY A 124 4.46 14.70 -1.66
C GLY A 124 5.29 13.47 -1.99
N LEU A 125 6.10 13.51 -3.05
CA LEU A 125 7.05 12.46 -3.39
C LEU A 125 8.17 12.29 -2.35
N LEU A 126 8.55 13.34 -1.64
CA LEU A 126 9.52 13.25 -0.55
C LEU A 126 8.89 12.69 0.73
N THR A 127 7.67 13.11 1.04
CA THR A 127 7.01 12.85 2.32
C THR A 127 6.02 11.68 2.30
N TYR A 128 5.78 11.03 1.15
CA TYR A 128 4.87 9.87 1.11
C TYR A 128 5.22 8.73 2.09
N PRO A 129 6.48 8.48 2.50
CA PRO A 129 6.73 7.48 3.54
C PRO A 129 6.15 7.89 4.90
N VAL A 130 6.03 9.19 5.16
CA VAL A 130 5.35 9.74 6.35
C VAL A 130 3.83 9.54 6.22
N LEU A 131 3.27 9.72 5.02
CA LEU A 131 1.86 9.43 4.75
C LEU A 131 1.56 7.94 4.93
N GLN A 132 2.43 7.07 4.43
CA GLN A 132 2.32 5.62 4.64
C GLN A 132 2.38 5.24 6.12
N ALA A 133 3.22 5.92 6.91
CA ALA A 133 3.23 5.73 8.36
C ALA A 133 1.92 6.20 9.00
N ALA A 134 1.34 7.32 8.55
CA ALA A 134 0.03 7.78 9.04
C ALA A 134 -1.07 6.75 8.74
N ASP A 135 -1.10 6.20 7.51
CA ASP A 135 -2.04 5.16 7.10
C ASP A 135 -1.97 3.92 8.03
N ILE A 136 -0.76 3.54 8.45
CA ILE A 136 -0.54 2.38 9.33
C ILE A 136 -0.90 2.68 10.79
N LEU A 137 -0.43 3.81 11.32
CA LEU A 137 -0.50 4.11 12.74
C LEU A 137 -1.89 4.56 13.18
N ILE A 138 -2.67 5.22 12.31
CA ILE A 138 -4.03 5.65 12.64
C ILE A 138 -4.93 4.47 13.04
N HIS A 139 -4.75 3.33 12.37
CA HIS A 139 -5.49 2.09 12.63
C HIS A 139 -4.85 1.20 13.69
N ARG A 140 -3.71 1.62 14.27
CA ARG A 140 -2.94 0.84 15.24
C ARG A 140 -2.57 -0.55 14.70
N ALA A 141 -2.29 -0.65 13.40
CA ALA A 141 -1.98 -1.91 12.75
C ALA A 141 -0.66 -2.48 13.27
N VAL A 142 -0.69 -3.73 13.72
CA VAL A 142 0.50 -4.47 14.18
C VAL A 142 1.08 -5.34 13.07
N LYS A 143 0.27 -5.66 12.05
CA LYS A 143 0.64 -6.51 10.91
C LYS A 143 0.41 -5.76 9.61
N VAL A 144 1.44 -5.66 8.79
CA VAL A 144 1.38 -4.99 7.48
C VAL A 144 1.94 -5.94 6.42
N PRO A 145 1.12 -6.46 5.49
CA PRO A 145 1.59 -7.30 4.41
C PRO A 145 2.24 -6.43 3.35
N VAL A 146 3.57 -6.51 3.28
CA VAL A 146 4.41 -5.72 2.37
C VAL A 146 5.40 -6.60 1.64
N GLY A 147 5.72 -6.21 0.40
CA GLY A 147 6.84 -6.78 -0.35
C GLY A 147 8.18 -6.29 0.19
N LYS A 148 9.26 -6.96 -0.22
CA LYS A 148 10.65 -6.61 0.18
C LYS A 148 11.02 -5.17 -0.17
N ASP A 149 10.45 -4.63 -1.25
CA ASP A 149 10.65 -3.26 -1.73
C ASP A 149 10.06 -2.19 -0.79
N GLN A 150 9.11 -2.56 0.07
CA GLN A 150 8.44 -1.66 1.01
C GLN A 150 8.92 -1.82 2.46
N GLU A 151 9.85 -2.74 2.74
CA GLU A 151 10.41 -2.96 4.09
C GLU A 151 11.04 -1.69 4.66
N GLN A 152 11.71 -0.89 3.83
CA GLN A 152 12.28 0.39 4.25
C GLN A 152 11.20 1.36 4.76
N HIS A 153 10.04 1.45 4.10
CA HIS A 153 8.98 2.35 4.56
C HIS A 153 8.32 1.82 5.85
N LEU A 154 8.22 0.51 6.01
CA LEU A 154 7.73 -0.08 7.25
C LEU A 154 8.68 0.18 8.43
N GLU A 155 9.99 0.15 8.19
CA GLU A 155 11.01 0.58 9.17
C GLU A 155 10.81 2.04 9.56
N MET A 156 10.54 2.91 8.59
CA MET A 156 10.24 4.33 8.87
C MET A 156 8.98 4.48 9.71
N ALA A 157 7.92 3.72 9.42
CA ALA A 157 6.69 3.74 10.22
C ALA A 157 6.95 3.32 11.69
N ARG A 158 7.78 2.30 11.92
CA ARG A 158 8.23 1.91 13.27
C ARG A 158 9.02 3.02 13.96
N ASN A 159 9.95 3.65 13.26
CA ASN A 159 10.71 4.79 13.79
C ASN A 159 9.81 5.97 14.17
N PHE A 160 8.78 6.28 13.36
CA PHE A 160 7.82 7.33 13.68
C PHE A 160 6.97 6.98 14.90
N ALA A 161 6.51 5.72 15.02
CA ALA A 161 5.80 5.24 16.20
C ALA A 161 6.67 5.40 17.47
N GLN A 162 7.92 4.95 17.42
CA GLN A 162 8.86 5.08 18.54
C GLN A 162 9.14 6.53 18.93
N ARG A 163 9.39 7.41 17.96
CA ARG A 163 9.62 8.84 18.22
C ARG A 163 8.40 9.51 18.83
N PHE A 164 7.22 9.23 18.30
CA PHE A 164 5.96 9.74 18.83
C PHE A 164 5.78 9.25 20.27
N ASN A 165 5.97 7.95 20.50
CA ASN A 165 5.79 7.35 21.82
C ASN A 165 6.77 7.88 22.86
N HIS A 166 8.02 8.09 22.46
CA HIS A 166 9.04 8.66 23.34
C HIS A 166 8.68 10.08 23.78
N ARG A 167 8.10 10.89 22.88
CA ARG A 167 7.78 12.29 23.15
C ARG A 167 6.44 12.49 23.87
N TYR A 168 5.44 11.70 23.53
CA TYR A 168 4.05 11.93 23.93
C TYR A 168 3.45 10.80 24.78
N GLY A 169 4.20 9.73 25.07
CA GLY A 169 3.74 8.56 25.82
C GLY A 169 3.33 7.40 24.91
N ASN A 170 3.07 6.23 25.47
CA ASN A 170 2.82 5.00 24.70
C ASN A 170 1.48 5.02 23.96
N VAL A 171 1.46 5.54 22.73
CA VAL A 171 0.24 5.75 21.92
C VAL A 171 0.14 4.72 20.80
N PHE A 172 1.19 4.52 20.01
CA PHE A 172 1.15 3.67 18.82
C PHE A 172 1.87 2.34 19.01
N PRO A 173 1.29 1.20 18.61
CA PRO A 173 2.05 -0.04 18.52
C PRO A 173 3.05 0.00 17.37
N GLU A 174 4.08 -0.83 17.44
CA GLU A 174 5.08 -0.95 16.36
C GLU A 174 4.61 -1.93 15.28
N PRO A 175 4.45 -1.49 14.01
CA PRO A 175 3.96 -2.34 12.94
C PRO A 175 5.04 -3.31 12.42
N GLN A 176 4.69 -4.57 12.18
CA GLN A 176 5.59 -5.60 11.70
C GLN A 176 5.21 -6.13 10.32
N ALA A 177 6.20 -6.59 9.57
CA ALA A 177 5.97 -7.17 8.25
C ALA A 177 5.23 -8.49 8.44
N PHE A 178 4.15 -8.68 7.68
CA PHE A 178 3.33 -9.87 7.80
C PHE A 178 3.29 -10.66 6.49
N ASN A 179 3.56 -11.95 6.58
CA ASN A 179 3.30 -12.92 5.53
C ASN A 179 2.88 -14.25 6.16
N TYR A 180 2.20 -15.10 5.40
CA TYR A 180 1.78 -16.43 5.87
C TYR A 180 2.90 -17.48 5.80
N GLY A 181 4.16 -17.10 5.57
CA GLY A 181 5.29 -18.02 5.47
C GLY A 181 5.27 -19.03 4.32
N GLY A 182 4.22 -19.05 3.48
CA GLY A 182 4.16 -19.90 2.28
C GLY A 182 5.03 -19.34 1.16
N GLU A 183 5.56 -20.20 0.30
CA GLU A 183 6.19 -19.78 -0.95
C GLU A 183 5.19 -18.94 -1.75
N LEU A 184 5.41 -17.62 -1.78
CA LEU A 184 4.65 -16.74 -2.65
C LEU A 184 4.78 -17.26 -4.06
N THR A 185 3.67 -17.74 -4.64
CA THR A 185 3.66 -18.29 -5.99
C THR A 185 4.04 -17.16 -6.96
N LYS A 186 5.28 -17.19 -7.43
CA LYS A 186 5.77 -16.22 -8.39
C LYS A 186 5.19 -16.56 -9.75
N ILE A 187 4.14 -15.85 -10.14
CA ILE A 187 3.58 -15.93 -11.49
C ILE A 187 4.54 -15.19 -12.44
N LEU A 188 5.11 -15.95 -13.37
CA LEU A 188 5.98 -15.42 -14.42
C LEU A 188 5.13 -14.77 -15.52
N SER A 189 5.75 -13.83 -16.24
CA SER A 189 5.21 -13.31 -17.49
C SER A 189 5.05 -14.44 -18.52
N LEU A 190 4.06 -14.35 -19.42
CA LEU A 190 3.82 -15.40 -20.45
C LEU A 190 4.99 -15.59 -21.42
N ASP A 191 5.82 -14.56 -21.59
CA ASP A 191 7.05 -14.60 -22.39
C ASP A 191 8.25 -15.17 -21.61
N GLY A 192 8.05 -15.58 -20.35
CA GLY A 192 9.08 -16.15 -19.48
C GLY A 192 10.08 -15.14 -18.91
N ASN A 193 9.99 -13.86 -19.31
CA ASN A 193 10.93 -12.83 -18.90
C ASN A 193 10.42 -12.13 -17.64
N GLY A 194 10.90 -12.58 -16.48
CA GLY A 194 10.64 -11.89 -15.22
C GLY A 194 9.26 -12.20 -14.62
N LYS A 195 8.77 -11.30 -13.76
CA LYS A 195 7.48 -11.44 -13.09
C LYS A 195 6.39 -10.84 -13.96
N MET A 196 5.19 -11.41 -13.92
CA MET A 196 4.03 -10.77 -14.53
C MET A 196 3.84 -9.38 -13.91
N SER A 197 3.80 -8.34 -14.75
CA SER A 197 3.89 -6.94 -14.34
C SER A 197 2.98 -6.06 -15.19
N LYS A 198 2.30 -5.11 -14.54
CA LYS A 198 1.38 -4.15 -15.17
C LYS A 198 2.04 -3.26 -16.24
N SER A 199 3.37 -3.06 -16.18
CA SER A 199 4.08 -2.04 -16.95
C SER A 199 5.11 -2.56 -17.94
N GLU A 200 5.53 -3.84 -17.85
CA GLU A 200 6.63 -4.35 -18.69
C GLU A 200 6.14 -4.90 -20.03
N ASN A 201 5.11 -5.75 -20.03
CA ASN A 201 4.55 -6.32 -21.25
C ASN A 201 3.06 -6.66 -21.05
N GLN A 202 2.18 -5.83 -21.62
CA GLN A 202 0.73 -6.01 -21.52
C GLN A 202 0.28 -7.30 -22.21
N LEU A 203 0.88 -7.66 -23.35
CA LEU A 203 0.54 -8.88 -24.10
C LEU A 203 1.02 -10.17 -23.42
N ALA A 204 1.92 -10.07 -22.44
CA ALA A 204 2.38 -11.20 -21.65
C ALA A 204 1.82 -11.21 -20.22
N THR A 205 0.79 -10.40 -19.97
CA THR A 205 0.11 -10.28 -18.68
C THR A 205 -1.35 -10.73 -18.81
N LEU A 206 -1.76 -11.67 -17.96
CA LEU A 206 -3.16 -12.09 -17.86
C LEU A 206 -3.86 -11.29 -16.76
N TYR A 207 -4.75 -10.41 -17.17
CA TYR A 207 -5.59 -9.62 -16.27
C TYR A 207 -6.82 -10.41 -15.86
N LEU A 208 -7.33 -10.16 -14.66
CA LEU A 208 -8.54 -10.82 -14.15
C LEU A 208 -9.81 -10.38 -14.88
N ALA A 209 -9.73 -9.26 -15.61
CA ALA A 209 -10.83 -8.68 -16.37
C ALA A 209 -10.65 -8.89 -17.88
N ASP A 210 -9.68 -9.71 -18.31
CA ASP A 210 -9.57 -10.10 -19.71
C ASP A 210 -10.82 -10.89 -20.12
N GLU A 211 -11.23 -10.70 -21.37
CA GLU A 211 -12.28 -11.53 -21.97
C GLU A 211 -11.73 -12.94 -22.27
N ASP A 212 -12.62 -13.91 -22.49
CA ASP A 212 -12.22 -15.31 -22.74
C ASP A 212 -11.50 -15.50 -24.10
N GLU A 213 -11.60 -14.52 -25.01
CA GLU A 213 -10.98 -14.50 -26.36
C GLU A 213 -9.60 -13.84 -26.37
#